data_AF-A0A1H3TRU6-F1
#
_entry.id   AF-A0A1H3TRU6-F1
#
_cell.length_a   1.000
_cell.length_b   1.000
_cell.length_c   1.000
_cell.angle_alpha   90.00
_cell.angle_beta   90.00
_cell.angle_gamma   90.00
#
_symmetry.space_group_name_H-M   'P 1'
#
loop_
_entity.id
_entity.type
_entity.pdbx_description
1 polymer ?
#
loop_
_entity_poly.entity_id
_entity_poly.type
_entity_poly.pdbx_seq_one_letter_code
_entity_poly.pdbx_strand_id
1 'polypeptide(L)'
;MTFVNIALARGKSDQYLADVSRAVHDALVAELDVHPDDNFQLIHQYGPGEMVFDRSFRGGPRSDDWIAFTITDSRDRDERSKRRFYKALVHLLEERPGIHPSDVYVMMTVTPPANFSFAGGVIGTDVEAAESLDAAAGTREAYSKAEMTYAVTQLFQNGDRVPVLPMLSDDVVLTLPATLPYGGQFTGRAAFDGFFAKSPASNPVWSSFDIVVEDVIAADDHLIARLTNTAVPKATGKTVTFQNLWLFRVAGGRIVSVQLYADTAVTTSGPAS
;
A
#
# COMPACT_ATOMS: atom_id res chain seq x y z
N MET A 1 -7.80 2.89 6.54
CA MET A 1 -7.33 1.68 7.22
C MET A 1 -7.44 1.88 8.71
N THR A 2 -8.26 1.10 9.40
CA THR A 2 -8.36 1.16 10.87
C THR A 2 -8.38 -0.22 11.52
N PHE A 3 -7.82 -0.31 12.72
CA PHE A 3 -7.91 -1.51 13.57
C PHE A 3 -8.30 -1.12 14.99
N VAL A 4 -9.34 -1.75 15.53
CA VAL A 4 -9.91 -1.42 16.84
C VAL A 4 -9.74 -2.60 17.80
N ASN A 5 -9.04 -2.39 18.90
CA ASN A 5 -9.17 -3.27 20.07
C ASN A 5 -10.21 -2.68 21.04
N ILE A 6 -11.14 -3.51 21.47
CA ILE A 6 -12.22 -3.16 22.38
C ILE A 6 -12.06 -4.01 23.64
N ALA A 7 -11.75 -3.38 24.77
CA ALA A 7 -11.58 -4.03 26.05
C ALA A 7 -12.76 -3.71 26.98
N LEU A 8 -13.48 -4.73 27.44
CA LEU A 8 -14.67 -4.58 28.28
C LEU A 8 -14.83 -5.72 29.30
N ALA A 9 -15.69 -5.52 30.29
CA ALA A 9 -16.00 -6.53 31.30
C ALA A 9 -16.72 -7.75 30.70
N ARG A 10 -16.31 -8.95 31.12
CA ARG A 10 -16.87 -10.23 30.64
C ARG A 10 -18.33 -10.41 31.03
N GLY A 11 -19.08 -11.11 30.17
CA GLY A 11 -20.44 -11.57 30.47
C GLY A 11 -21.54 -10.74 29.81
N LYS A 12 -21.17 -9.85 28.88
CA LYS A 12 -22.13 -9.14 28.03
C LYS A 12 -22.73 -10.10 26.98
N SER A 13 -23.97 -9.85 26.58
CA SER A 13 -24.65 -10.65 25.56
C SER A 13 -24.07 -10.41 24.17
N ASP A 14 -24.24 -11.36 23.26
CA ASP A 14 -23.81 -11.22 21.86
C ASP A 14 -24.38 -9.96 21.20
N GLN A 15 -25.65 -9.63 21.51
CA GLN A 15 -26.28 -8.40 21.02
C GLN A 15 -25.59 -7.14 21.55
N TYR A 16 -25.22 -7.10 22.82
CA TYR A 16 -24.46 -5.98 23.39
C TYR A 16 -23.11 -5.82 22.68
N LEU A 17 -22.39 -6.92 22.47
CA LEU A 17 -21.09 -6.91 21.78
C LEU A 17 -21.23 -6.41 20.33
N ALA A 18 -22.27 -6.86 19.63
CA ALA A 18 -22.57 -6.41 18.27
C ALA A 18 -22.94 -4.91 18.22
N ASP A 19 -23.68 -4.41 19.21
CA ASP A 19 -24.03 -2.99 19.31
C ASP A 19 -22.81 -2.11 19.60
N VAL A 20 -21.91 -2.54 20.49
CA VAL A 20 -20.62 -1.85 20.73
C VAL A 20 -19.77 -1.78 19.46
N SER A 21 -19.63 -2.92 18.78
CA SER A 21 -18.85 -3.03 17.54
C SER A 21 -19.39 -2.10 16.44
N ARG A 22 -20.72 -2.08 16.28
CA ARG A 22 -21.40 -1.19 15.33
C ARG A 22 -21.23 0.28 15.71
N ALA A 23 -21.41 0.65 16.98
CA ALA A 23 -21.31 2.05 17.40
C ALA A 23 -19.92 2.66 17.11
N VAL A 24 -18.84 1.92 17.36
CA VAL A 24 -17.49 2.40 17.02
C VAL A 24 -17.25 2.46 15.51
N HIS A 25 -17.75 1.49 14.76
CA HIS A 25 -17.64 1.49 13.29
C HIS A 25 -18.41 2.66 12.66
N ASP A 26 -19.66 2.86 13.05
CA ASP A 26 -20.52 3.92 12.53
C ASP A 26 -19.92 5.31 12.84
N ALA A 27 -19.35 5.50 14.03
CA ALA A 27 -18.64 6.74 14.37
C ALA A 27 -17.38 6.94 13.52
N LEU A 28 -16.60 5.88 13.27
CA LEU A 28 -15.40 5.93 12.41
C LEU A 28 -15.76 6.32 10.98
N VAL A 29 -16.79 5.69 10.41
CA VAL A 29 -17.28 5.98 9.05
C VAL A 29 -17.81 7.40 8.96
N ALA A 30 -18.68 7.81 9.89
CA ALA A 30 -19.35 9.11 9.84
C ALA A 30 -18.40 10.30 10.04
N GLU A 31 -17.44 10.19 10.97
CA GLU A 31 -16.65 11.35 11.41
C GLU A 31 -15.20 11.35 10.93
N LEU A 32 -14.65 10.18 10.63
CA LEU A 32 -13.26 10.00 10.20
C LEU A 32 -13.14 9.47 8.76
N ASP A 33 -14.21 9.48 7.97
CA ASP A 33 -14.17 9.12 6.55
C ASP A 33 -13.53 7.73 6.34
N VAL A 34 -13.81 6.81 7.25
CA VAL A 34 -13.39 5.41 7.13
C VAL A 34 -14.32 4.72 6.13
N HIS A 35 -13.75 3.89 5.26
CA HIS A 35 -14.55 3.15 4.29
C HIS A 35 -15.56 2.25 5.01
N PRO A 36 -16.83 2.14 4.57
CA PRO A 36 -17.84 1.32 5.25
C PRO A 36 -17.45 -0.14 5.45
N ASP A 37 -16.60 -0.69 4.58
CA ASP A 37 -16.11 -2.07 4.67
C ASP A 37 -14.79 -2.21 5.47
N ASP A 38 -14.15 -1.11 5.88
CA ASP A 38 -12.93 -1.09 6.72
C ASP A 38 -13.28 -1.34 8.20
N ASN A 39 -13.70 -2.57 8.50
CA ASN A 39 -14.23 -2.97 9.81
C ASN A 39 -13.38 -4.09 10.45
N PHE A 40 -12.18 -3.75 10.92
CA PHE A 40 -11.30 -4.69 11.64
C PHE A 40 -11.35 -4.44 13.15
N GLN A 41 -11.98 -5.34 13.90
CA GLN A 41 -12.16 -5.20 15.35
C GLN A 41 -11.87 -6.50 16.10
N LEU A 42 -11.27 -6.38 17.28
CA LEU A 42 -11.18 -7.46 18.27
C LEU A 42 -11.79 -7.02 19.59
N ILE A 43 -12.69 -7.86 20.13
CA ILE A 43 -13.31 -7.66 21.44
C ILE A 43 -12.64 -8.59 22.45
N HIS A 44 -12.02 -8.01 23.47
CA HIS A 44 -11.40 -8.70 24.58
C HIS A 44 -12.25 -8.53 25.84
N GLN A 45 -12.67 -9.66 26.43
CA GLN A 45 -13.52 -9.70 27.60
C GLN A 45 -12.74 -10.10 28.85
N TYR A 46 -12.69 -9.20 29.82
CA TYR A 46 -11.89 -9.32 31.03
C TYR A 46 -12.75 -9.69 32.25
N GLY A 47 -12.28 -10.62 33.06
CA GLY A 47 -12.91 -11.01 34.31
C GLY A 47 -12.74 -9.97 35.43
N PRO A 48 -13.40 -10.19 36.58
CA PRO A 48 -13.25 -9.34 37.75
C PRO A 48 -11.78 -9.22 38.17
N GLY A 49 -11.31 -7.99 38.41
CA GLY A 49 -9.94 -7.69 38.84
C GLY A 49 -8.90 -7.62 37.70
N GLU A 50 -9.26 -7.95 36.46
CA GLU A 50 -8.36 -7.84 35.30
C GLU A 50 -8.38 -6.44 34.66
N MET A 51 -9.38 -5.62 34.99
CA MET A 51 -9.49 -4.22 34.56
C MET A 51 -9.20 -3.29 35.74
N VAL A 52 -8.14 -2.50 35.64
CA VAL A 52 -7.71 -1.55 36.67
C VAL A 52 -7.75 -0.13 36.11
N PHE A 53 -8.68 0.68 36.63
CA PHE A 53 -8.85 2.07 36.23
C PHE A 53 -9.31 2.90 37.42
N ASP A 54 -8.97 4.19 37.43
CA ASP A 54 -9.47 5.12 38.43
C ASP A 54 -10.91 5.56 38.10
N ARG A 55 -11.77 5.63 39.12
CA ARG A 55 -13.20 5.98 38.95
C ARG A 55 -13.44 7.43 38.52
N SER A 56 -12.47 8.33 38.71
CA SER A 56 -12.67 9.79 38.69
C SER A 56 -11.56 10.59 37.98
N PHE A 57 -10.39 9.97 37.73
CA PHE A 57 -9.26 10.66 37.11
C PHE A 57 -9.61 11.12 35.70
N ARG A 58 -9.48 12.44 35.49
CA ARG A 58 -9.75 13.14 34.21
C ARG A 58 -11.15 12.86 33.61
N GLY A 59 -12.12 12.49 34.45
CA GLY A 59 -13.50 12.16 34.07
C GLY A 59 -14.10 11.10 34.99
N GLY A 60 -15.43 11.03 35.09
CA GLY A 60 -16.13 10.07 35.96
C GLY A 60 -17.54 10.53 36.36
N PRO A 61 -18.19 9.87 37.34
CA PRO A 61 -17.74 8.61 37.94
C PRO A 61 -17.86 7.44 36.94
N ARG A 62 -16.86 6.56 36.89
CA ARG A 62 -16.89 5.32 36.09
C ARG A 62 -17.53 4.17 36.86
N SER A 63 -18.42 3.43 36.22
CA SER A 63 -18.99 2.19 36.71
C SER A 63 -18.08 1.00 36.42
N ASP A 64 -18.54 -0.22 36.71
CA ASP A 64 -17.85 -1.46 36.33
C ASP A 64 -18.00 -1.79 34.83
N ASP A 65 -18.85 -1.05 34.11
CA ASP A 65 -19.07 -1.18 32.68
C ASP A 65 -18.11 -0.32 31.84
N TRP A 66 -17.01 0.13 32.43
CA TRP A 66 -15.93 0.84 31.74
C TRP A 66 -15.44 0.06 30.50
N ILE A 67 -15.30 0.76 29.39
CA ILE A 67 -14.86 0.23 28.11
C ILE A 67 -13.71 1.07 27.55
N ALA A 68 -12.68 0.38 27.07
CA ALA A 68 -11.52 1.02 26.46
C ALA A 68 -11.42 0.65 24.98
N PHE A 69 -11.38 1.67 24.13
CA PHE A 69 -11.12 1.56 22.70
C PHE A 69 -9.68 1.98 22.41
N THR A 70 -8.90 1.07 21.81
CA THR A 70 -7.58 1.40 21.25
C THR A 70 -7.68 1.29 19.73
N ILE A 71 -7.56 2.44 19.06
CA ILE A 71 -7.75 2.56 17.61
C ILE A 71 -6.41 2.84 16.97
N THR A 72 -6.00 2.00 16.03
CA THR A 72 -4.86 2.28 15.15
C THR A 72 -5.41 2.75 13.80
N ASP A 73 -4.98 3.92 13.34
CA ASP A 73 -5.41 4.53 12.06
C ASP A 73 -4.20 4.73 11.14
N SER A 74 -4.37 4.53 9.83
CA SER A 74 -3.33 4.84 8.84
C SER A 74 -3.12 6.32 8.58
N ARG A 75 -4.14 7.13 8.89
CA ARG A 75 -4.15 8.58 8.64
C ARG A 75 -4.13 9.35 9.94
N ASP A 76 -3.27 10.35 10.05
CA ASP A 76 -3.35 11.29 11.16
C ASP A 76 -4.54 12.24 10.94
N ARG A 77 -5.54 12.12 11.81
CA ARG A 77 -6.77 12.92 11.73
C ARG A 77 -6.60 14.26 12.43
N ASP A 78 -7.15 15.30 11.83
CA ASP A 78 -7.13 16.62 12.46
C ASP A 78 -7.95 16.63 13.78
N GLU A 79 -7.64 17.60 14.64
CA GLU A 79 -8.25 17.71 15.96
C GLU A 79 -9.78 17.90 15.89
N ARG A 80 -10.28 18.63 14.89
CA ARG A 80 -11.72 18.88 14.73
C ARG A 80 -12.44 17.58 14.40
N SER A 81 -11.87 16.73 13.57
CA SER A 81 -12.43 15.41 13.21
C SER A 81 -12.37 14.44 14.38
N LYS A 82 -11.25 14.37 15.12
CA LYS A 82 -11.14 13.59 16.37
C LYS A 82 -12.20 14.02 17.40
N ARG A 83 -12.43 15.33 17.57
CA ARG A 83 -13.45 15.86 18.49
C ARG A 83 -14.87 15.45 18.13
N ARG A 84 -15.21 15.41 16.84
CA ARG A 84 -16.55 14.95 16.40
C ARG A 84 -16.69 13.44 16.61
N PHE A 85 -15.68 12.67 16.22
CA PHE A 85 -15.62 11.23 16.43
C PHE A 85 -15.87 10.83 17.89
N TYR A 86 -15.14 11.43 18.85
CA TYR A 86 -15.33 11.09 20.27
C TYR A 86 -16.75 11.36 20.78
N LYS A 87 -17.38 12.45 20.31
CA LYS A 87 -18.77 12.76 20.67
C LYS A 87 -19.76 11.78 20.04
N ALA A 88 -19.58 11.47 18.76
CA ALA A 88 -20.43 10.54 18.03
C ALA A 88 -20.37 9.14 18.65
N LEU A 89 -19.17 8.64 18.97
CA LEU A 89 -18.99 7.35 19.61
C LEU A 89 -19.72 7.27 20.95
N VAL A 90 -19.50 8.25 21.84
CA VAL A 90 -20.15 8.29 23.15
C VAL A 90 -21.67 8.33 23.01
N HIS A 91 -22.19 9.15 22.09
CA HIS A 91 -23.62 9.26 21.84
C HIS A 91 -24.22 7.94 21.35
N LEU A 92 -23.59 7.29 20.35
CA LEU A 92 -24.07 6.01 19.82
C LEU A 92 -24.07 4.91 20.88
N LEU A 93 -23.03 4.82 21.70
CA LEU A 93 -22.95 3.83 22.78
C LEU A 93 -23.98 4.08 23.90
N GLU A 94 -24.28 5.34 24.21
CA GLU A 94 -25.32 5.74 25.16
C GLU A 94 -26.71 5.40 24.63
N GLU A 95 -26.99 5.66 23.36
CA GLU A 95 -28.27 5.29 22.74
C GLU A 95 -28.45 3.77 22.66
N ARG A 96 -27.38 3.05 22.27
CA ARG A 96 -27.34 1.59 22.24
C ARG A 96 -25.89 1.10 22.28
N PRO A 97 -25.49 0.31 23.29
CA PRO A 97 -26.35 -0.49 24.16
C PRO A 97 -26.75 0.14 25.51
N GLY A 98 -26.51 1.44 25.73
CA GLY A 98 -26.80 2.10 27.01
C GLY A 98 -25.58 2.30 27.90
N ILE A 99 -24.39 2.40 27.31
CA ILE A 99 -23.15 2.66 28.06
C ILE A 99 -23.16 4.10 28.56
N HIS A 100 -22.92 4.28 29.85
CA HIS A 100 -22.85 5.61 30.42
C HIS A 100 -21.67 6.40 29.82
N PRO A 101 -21.81 7.67 29.43
CA PRO A 101 -20.75 8.44 28.79
C PRO A 101 -19.41 8.46 29.54
N SER A 102 -19.44 8.49 30.88
CA SER A 102 -18.22 8.47 31.69
C SER A 102 -17.43 7.16 31.62
N ASP A 103 -18.06 6.07 31.17
CA ASP A 103 -17.47 4.72 31.05
C ASP A 103 -16.69 4.51 29.75
N VAL A 104 -16.70 5.47 28.83
CA VAL A 104 -16.02 5.35 27.54
C VAL A 104 -14.62 5.96 27.62
N TYR A 105 -13.60 5.16 27.34
CA TYR A 105 -12.22 5.59 27.15
C TYR A 105 -11.75 5.30 25.73
N VAL A 106 -11.07 6.27 25.10
CA VAL A 106 -10.57 6.12 23.73
C VAL A 106 -9.12 6.58 23.66
N MET A 107 -8.29 5.75 23.04
CA MET A 107 -6.91 6.07 22.67
C MET A 107 -6.72 5.80 21.18
N MET A 108 -6.07 6.74 20.49
CA MET A 108 -5.75 6.60 19.06
C MET A 108 -4.25 6.62 18.83
N THR A 109 -3.76 5.71 18.01
CA THR A 109 -2.37 5.64 17.55
C THR A 109 -2.37 5.74 16.02
N VAL A 110 -1.42 6.49 15.47
CA VAL A 110 -1.23 6.60 14.02
C VAL A 110 -0.06 5.74 13.60
N THR A 111 -0.26 4.95 12.56
CA THR A 111 0.75 4.04 11.98
C THR A 111 0.68 4.18 10.47
N PRO A 112 1.76 4.38 9.71
CA PRO A 112 1.66 4.58 8.26
C PRO A 112 1.06 3.36 7.53
N PRO A 113 0.45 3.53 6.34
CA PRO A 113 -0.12 2.43 5.55
C PRO A 113 0.86 1.27 5.29
N ALA A 114 2.16 1.57 5.18
CA ALA A 114 3.23 0.58 4.97
C ALA A 114 3.33 -0.48 6.09
N ASN A 115 2.74 -0.22 7.25
CA ASN A 115 2.75 -1.15 8.37
C ASN A 115 1.48 -2.01 8.45
N PHE A 116 0.60 -1.92 7.45
CA PHE A 116 -0.57 -2.78 7.31
C PHE A 116 -0.36 -3.80 6.20
N SER A 117 -0.86 -5.01 6.41
CA SER A 117 -1.08 -6.03 5.37
C SER A 117 -2.39 -6.73 5.70
N PHE A 118 -3.44 -6.43 4.94
CA PHE A 118 -4.79 -6.94 5.22
C PHE A 118 -4.93 -8.43 4.92
N ALA A 119 -4.35 -8.87 3.80
CA ALA A 119 -4.36 -10.25 3.35
C ALA A 119 -3.27 -10.46 2.29
N GLY A 120 -2.91 -11.72 2.02
CA GLY A 120 -2.05 -12.09 0.90
C GLY A 120 -0.61 -11.58 0.96
N GLY A 121 -0.20 -10.95 2.07
CA GLY A 121 1.13 -10.35 2.21
C GLY A 121 1.32 -9.06 1.41
N VAL A 122 0.24 -8.42 0.95
CA VAL A 122 0.30 -7.15 0.21
C VAL A 122 0.41 -5.99 1.20
N ILE A 123 1.43 -5.15 1.00
CA ILE A 123 1.67 -3.97 1.84
C ILE A 123 0.59 -2.90 1.62
N GLY A 124 0.16 -2.22 2.68
CA GLY A 124 -0.97 -1.29 2.64
C GLY A 124 -0.76 -0.08 1.72
N THR A 125 0.49 0.36 1.50
CA THR A 125 0.79 1.41 0.51
C THR A 125 0.43 1.00 -0.91
N ASP A 126 0.59 -0.28 -1.25
CA ASP A 126 0.26 -0.80 -2.58
C ASP A 126 -1.25 -0.94 -2.74
N VAL A 127 -1.95 -1.31 -1.66
CA VAL A 127 -3.42 -1.34 -1.62
C VAL A 127 -4.00 0.06 -1.85
N GLU A 128 -3.52 1.07 -1.09
CA GLU A 128 -3.96 2.46 -1.26
C GLU A 128 -3.67 2.99 -2.67
N ALA A 129 -2.50 2.66 -3.24
CA ALA A 129 -2.16 3.03 -4.60
C ALA A 129 -3.10 2.38 -5.64
N ALA A 130 -3.39 1.08 -5.49
CA ALA A 130 -4.30 0.37 -6.38
C ALA A 130 -5.73 0.93 -6.29
N GLU A 131 -6.26 1.12 -5.09
CA GLU A 131 -7.59 1.71 -4.86
C GLU A 131 -7.70 3.13 -5.44
N SER A 132 -6.65 3.94 -5.30
CA SER A 132 -6.59 5.29 -5.89
C SER A 132 -6.62 5.26 -7.43
N LEU A 133 -6.00 4.25 -8.04
CA LEU A 133 -6.05 4.04 -9.48
C LEU A 133 -7.44 3.57 -9.94
N ASP A 134 -8.06 2.64 -9.21
CA ASP A 134 -9.39 2.09 -9.52
C ASP A 134 -10.50 3.14 -9.35
N ALA A 135 -10.43 3.96 -8.30
CA ALA A 135 -11.39 5.03 -8.06
C ALA A 135 -11.34 6.13 -9.14
N ALA A 136 -10.21 6.29 -9.81
CA ALA A 136 -10.01 7.28 -10.85
C ALA A 136 -10.43 6.76 -12.23
N ALA A 137 -11.74 6.59 -12.44
CA ALA A 137 -12.29 6.26 -13.76
C ALA A 137 -12.15 7.45 -14.74
N GLY A 138 -11.03 7.55 -15.46
CA GLY A 138 -10.83 8.57 -16.51
C GLY A 138 -9.38 8.93 -16.82
N THR A 139 -9.19 9.83 -17.79
CA THR A 139 -7.85 10.37 -18.13
C THR A 139 -7.40 11.32 -17.02
N ARG A 140 -6.30 11.01 -16.34
CA ARG A 140 -5.71 11.86 -15.30
C ARG A 140 -4.61 12.74 -15.88
N GLU A 141 -4.50 13.97 -15.40
CA GLU A 141 -3.42 14.90 -15.77
C GLU A 141 -2.08 14.50 -15.13
N ALA A 142 -2.13 14.05 -13.87
CA ALA A 142 -0.97 13.71 -13.06
C ALA A 142 -1.25 12.50 -12.15
N TYR A 143 -0.19 11.76 -11.85
CA TYR A 143 -0.18 10.64 -10.90
C TYR A 143 0.80 10.94 -9.75
N SER A 144 0.46 10.45 -8.57
CA SER A 144 1.35 10.50 -7.41
C SER A 144 2.53 9.53 -7.56
N LYS A 145 3.61 9.79 -6.83
CA LYS A 145 4.77 8.87 -6.82
C LYS A 145 4.41 7.49 -6.27
N ALA A 146 3.50 7.40 -5.30
CA ALA A 146 3.08 6.10 -4.75
C ALA A 146 2.37 5.25 -5.80
N GLU A 147 1.44 5.84 -6.57
CA GLU A 147 0.78 5.18 -7.70
C GLU A 147 1.80 4.73 -8.76
N MET A 148 2.77 5.59 -9.10
CA MET A 148 3.80 5.22 -10.07
C MET A 148 4.75 4.15 -9.55
N THR A 149 5.16 4.20 -8.27
CA THR A 149 5.97 3.17 -7.63
C THR A 149 5.25 1.84 -7.70
N TYR A 150 3.97 1.79 -7.32
CA TYR A 150 3.13 0.60 -7.44
C TYR A 150 3.08 0.10 -8.89
N ALA A 151 2.79 0.97 -9.86
CA ALA A 151 2.70 0.59 -11.27
C ALA A 151 4.02 0.06 -11.84
N VAL A 152 5.16 0.66 -11.47
CA VAL A 152 6.49 0.18 -11.86
C VAL A 152 6.81 -1.18 -11.20
N THR A 153 6.41 -1.37 -9.94
CA THR A 153 6.50 -2.67 -9.27
C THR A 153 5.69 -3.74 -10.01
N GLN A 154 4.44 -3.46 -10.36
CA GLN A 154 3.58 -4.39 -11.12
C GLN A 154 4.14 -4.72 -12.51
N LEU A 155 4.71 -3.72 -13.19
CA LEU A 155 5.37 -3.90 -14.48
C LEU A 155 6.48 -4.96 -14.42
N PHE A 156 7.35 -4.90 -13.41
CA PHE A 156 8.50 -5.80 -13.32
C PHE A 156 8.20 -7.11 -12.61
N GLN A 157 7.38 -7.10 -11.56
CA GLN A 157 7.03 -8.32 -10.82
C GLN A 157 6.08 -9.21 -11.61
N ASN A 158 5.05 -8.63 -12.21
CA ASN A 158 3.93 -9.36 -12.80
C ASN A 158 3.85 -9.23 -14.32
N GLY A 159 4.71 -8.40 -14.93
CA GLY A 159 4.60 -8.08 -16.35
C GLY A 159 3.36 -7.23 -16.67
N ASP A 160 2.69 -6.68 -15.65
CA ASP A 160 1.46 -5.93 -15.84
C ASP A 160 1.77 -4.48 -16.24
N ARG A 161 1.50 -4.19 -17.51
CA ARG A 161 1.74 -2.89 -18.12
C ARG A 161 0.55 -1.95 -17.95
N VAL A 162 -0.63 -2.47 -17.63
CA VAL A 162 -1.88 -1.69 -17.62
C VAL A 162 -1.77 -0.49 -16.67
N PRO A 163 -1.24 -0.61 -15.44
CA PRO A 163 -1.17 0.52 -14.52
C PRO A 163 -0.19 1.62 -14.98
N VAL A 164 0.92 1.26 -15.61
CA VAL A 164 2.00 2.22 -15.93
C VAL A 164 1.76 3.00 -17.23
N LEU A 165 1.09 2.41 -18.22
CA LEU A 165 0.91 3.02 -19.54
C LEU A 165 0.22 4.40 -19.53
N PRO A 166 -0.84 4.64 -18.72
CA PRO A 166 -1.47 5.96 -18.61
C PRO A 166 -0.57 7.02 -17.98
N MET A 167 0.42 6.61 -17.19
CA MET A 167 1.35 7.47 -16.45
C MET A 167 2.48 8.02 -17.31
N LEU A 168 2.71 7.44 -18.48
CA LEU A 168 3.70 7.90 -19.43
C LEU A 168 3.28 9.25 -20.05
N SER A 169 4.26 10.11 -20.33
CA SER A 169 4.10 11.21 -21.28
C SER A 169 3.96 10.68 -22.72
N ASP A 170 3.41 11.49 -23.62
CA ASP A 170 3.22 11.09 -25.01
C ASP A 170 4.56 10.92 -25.75
N ASP A 171 5.56 11.69 -25.36
CA ASP A 171 6.92 11.74 -25.91
C ASP A 171 7.96 11.03 -25.03
N VAL A 172 7.52 10.14 -24.13
CA VAL A 172 8.41 9.40 -23.22
C VAL A 172 9.58 8.77 -23.97
N VAL A 173 10.79 8.93 -23.42
CA VAL A 173 12.01 8.36 -24.01
C VAL A 173 12.48 7.16 -23.22
N LEU A 174 12.51 5.98 -23.84
CA LEU A 174 13.11 4.76 -23.33
C LEU A 174 14.53 4.61 -23.87
N THR A 175 15.53 4.53 -22.99
CA THR A 175 16.95 4.42 -23.34
C THR A 175 17.55 3.14 -22.79
N LEU A 176 18.07 2.29 -23.67
CA LEU A 176 18.79 1.06 -23.33
C LEU A 176 20.26 1.15 -23.79
N PRO A 177 21.21 0.55 -23.05
CA PRO A 177 22.61 0.53 -23.46
C PRO A 177 22.79 0.00 -24.88
N ALA A 178 23.49 0.75 -25.73
CA ALA A 178 23.70 0.40 -27.15
C ALA A 178 24.50 -0.91 -27.35
N THR A 179 25.17 -1.39 -26.31
CA THR A 179 25.88 -2.67 -26.28
C THR A 179 24.96 -3.89 -26.19
N LEU A 180 23.68 -3.70 -25.86
CA LEU A 180 22.69 -4.79 -25.86
C LEU A 180 22.16 -5.04 -27.28
N PRO A 181 21.80 -6.30 -27.65
CA PRO A 181 21.23 -6.61 -28.96
C PRO A 181 19.90 -5.88 -29.28
N TYR A 182 19.21 -5.44 -28.23
CA TYR A 182 17.99 -4.63 -28.27
C TYR A 182 18.21 -3.22 -27.70
N GLY A 183 19.47 -2.78 -27.66
CA GLY A 183 19.88 -1.46 -27.21
C GLY A 183 19.41 -0.35 -28.15
N GLY A 184 19.40 0.89 -27.64
CA GLY A 184 18.99 2.05 -28.40
C GLY A 184 18.02 2.94 -27.65
N GLN A 185 17.51 3.93 -28.36
CA GLN A 185 16.58 4.92 -27.85
C GLN A 185 15.25 4.80 -28.60
N PHE A 186 14.16 4.78 -27.85
CA PHE A 186 12.81 4.58 -28.35
C PHE A 186 11.90 5.67 -27.78
N THR A 187 11.07 6.29 -28.61
CA THR A 187 10.22 7.41 -28.21
C THR A 187 8.75 7.07 -28.35
N GLY A 188 7.98 7.46 -27.34
CA GLY A 188 6.53 7.38 -27.29
C GLY A 188 5.97 6.13 -26.60
N ARG A 189 4.73 6.25 -26.13
CA ARG A 189 4.05 5.22 -25.33
C ARG A 189 3.97 3.87 -26.05
N ALA A 190 3.69 3.87 -27.35
CA ALA A 190 3.62 2.65 -28.14
C ALA A 190 4.96 1.91 -28.22
N ALA A 191 6.08 2.65 -28.25
CA ALA A 191 7.41 2.06 -28.28
C ALA A 191 7.78 1.45 -26.91
N PHE A 192 7.43 2.15 -25.81
CA PHE A 192 7.54 1.61 -24.46
C PHE A 192 6.69 0.34 -24.29
N ASP A 193 5.41 0.42 -24.65
CA ASP A 193 4.48 -0.70 -24.55
C ASP A 193 4.98 -1.91 -25.34
N GLY A 194 5.35 -1.69 -26.60
CA GLY A 194 5.88 -2.73 -27.48
C GLY A 194 7.21 -3.33 -27.02
N PHE A 195 8.02 -2.61 -26.24
CA PHE A 195 9.22 -3.18 -25.61
C PHE A 195 8.84 -4.17 -24.52
N PHE A 196 8.00 -3.75 -23.56
CA PHE A 196 7.58 -4.60 -22.43
C PHE A 196 6.54 -5.66 -22.81
N ALA A 197 5.89 -5.56 -23.98
CA ALA A 197 5.00 -6.59 -24.53
C ALA A 197 5.70 -7.92 -24.82
N LYS A 198 7.00 -7.84 -25.11
CA LYS A 198 7.76 -8.97 -25.63
C LYS A 198 8.07 -9.91 -24.48
N SER A 199 7.48 -11.10 -24.53
CA SER A 199 7.84 -12.19 -23.62
C SER A 199 9.33 -12.54 -23.75
N PRO A 200 10.03 -12.90 -22.67
CA PRO A 200 11.37 -13.50 -22.74
C PRO A 200 11.46 -14.67 -23.73
N ALA A 201 10.40 -15.46 -23.89
CA ALA A 201 10.34 -16.57 -24.85
C ALA A 201 10.41 -16.11 -26.32
N SER A 202 9.93 -14.90 -26.62
CA SER A 202 10.02 -14.25 -27.94
C SER A 202 11.34 -13.51 -28.15
N ASN A 203 12.19 -13.40 -27.12
CA ASN A 203 13.45 -12.69 -27.19
C ASN A 203 14.50 -13.53 -27.94
N PRO A 204 15.22 -12.98 -28.93
CA PRO A 204 16.26 -13.71 -29.65
C PRO A 204 17.49 -14.06 -28.78
N VAL A 205 17.63 -13.44 -27.60
CA VAL A 205 18.82 -13.53 -26.74
C VAL A 205 18.65 -14.56 -25.61
N TRP A 206 17.47 -14.62 -24.99
CA TRP A 206 17.25 -15.36 -23.74
C TRP A 206 16.34 -16.58 -23.94
N SER A 207 16.70 -17.71 -23.33
CA SER A 207 15.87 -18.92 -23.21
C SER A 207 14.93 -18.83 -22.01
N SER A 208 15.39 -18.20 -20.92
CA SER A 208 14.57 -17.81 -19.76
C SER A 208 15.09 -16.46 -19.23
N PHE A 209 14.21 -15.72 -18.56
CA PHE A 209 14.54 -14.45 -17.92
C PHE A 209 13.56 -14.21 -16.78
N ASP A 210 14.06 -14.35 -15.55
CA ASP A 210 13.31 -14.16 -14.33
C ASP A 210 13.78 -12.88 -13.64
N ILE A 211 12.83 -12.10 -13.14
CA ILE A 211 13.09 -10.79 -12.52
C ILE A 211 12.68 -10.88 -11.05
N VAL A 212 13.59 -10.49 -10.18
CA VAL A 212 13.30 -10.19 -8.78
C VAL A 212 13.41 -8.67 -8.62
N VAL A 213 12.31 -8.03 -8.23
CA VAL A 213 12.32 -6.62 -7.84
C VAL A 213 12.85 -6.53 -6.41
N GLU A 214 14.02 -5.93 -6.24
CA GLU A 214 14.62 -5.71 -4.91
C GLU A 214 13.90 -4.58 -4.18
N ASP A 215 13.71 -3.45 -4.87
CA ASP A 215 12.87 -2.34 -4.45
C ASP A 215 12.55 -1.39 -5.61
N VAL A 216 11.58 -0.50 -5.37
CA VAL A 216 11.30 0.67 -6.18
C VAL A 216 11.31 1.90 -5.29
N ILE A 217 12.34 2.73 -5.43
CA ILE A 217 12.60 3.89 -4.57
C ILE A 217 12.10 5.14 -5.28
N ALA A 218 11.29 5.95 -4.60
CA ALA A 218 10.88 7.27 -5.05
C ALA A 218 11.80 8.35 -4.45
N ALA A 219 12.43 9.18 -5.30
CA ALA A 219 13.33 10.26 -4.88
C ALA A 219 13.17 11.47 -5.81
N ASP A 220 12.86 12.65 -5.27
CA ASP A 220 12.75 13.91 -6.03
C ASP A 220 11.96 13.79 -7.35
N ASP A 221 12.58 13.95 -8.51
CA ASP A 221 11.94 13.81 -9.82
C ASP A 221 12.19 12.43 -10.45
N HIS A 222 12.48 11.41 -9.64
CA HIS A 222 12.84 10.07 -10.10
C HIS A 222 12.15 8.93 -9.34
N LEU A 223 11.99 7.81 -10.03
CA LEU A 223 11.76 6.48 -9.46
C LEU A 223 12.91 5.57 -9.91
N ILE A 224 13.38 4.73 -9.00
CA ILE A 224 14.53 3.85 -9.22
C ILE A 224 14.08 2.43 -8.92
N ALA A 225 13.95 1.58 -9.92
CA ALA A 225 13.70 0.15 -9.72
C ALA A 225 15.03 -0.61 -9.77
N ARG A 226 15.41 -1.24 -8.66
CA ARG A 226 16.59 -2.11 -8.59
C ARG A 226 16.15 -3.55 -8.74
N LEU A 227 16.71 -4.25 -9.70
CA LEU A 227 16.30 -5.61 -10.02
C LEU A 227 17.50 -6.56 -9.99
N THR A 228 17.25 -7.78 -9.54
CA THR A 228 18.13 -8.93 -9.77
C THR A 228 17.49 -9.80 -10.84
N ASN A 229 18.22 -10.05 -11.93
CA ASN A 229 17.75 -10.85 -13.04
C ASN A 229 18.49 -12.18 -13.04
N THR A 230 17.77 -13.27 -13.26
CA THR A 230 18.35 -14.59 -13.53
C THR A 230 17.93 -15.03 -14.92
N ALA A 231 18.89 -15.25 -15.80
CA ALA A 231 18.62 -15.52 -17.21
C ALA A 231 19.49 -16.64 -17.76
N VAL A 232 19.02 -17.28 -18.83
CA VAL A 232 19.79 -18.28 -19.58
C VAL A 232 19.95 -17.78 -21.02
N PRO A 233 21.15 -17.35 -21.47
CA PRO A 233 21.35 -16.95 -22.86
C PRO A 233 21.23 -18.14 -23.81
N LYS A 234 20.57 -17.95 -24.96
CA LYS A 234 20.48 -18.99 -26.02
C LYS A 234 21.84 -19.40 -26.57
N ALA A 235 22.80 -18.46 -26.60
CA ALA A 235 24.14 -18.72 -27.13
C ALA A 235 24.98 -19.65 -26.25
N THR A 236 24.81 -19.61 -24.92
CA THR A 236 25.67 -20.34 -23.97
C THR A 236 24.95 -21.44 -23.22
N GLY A 237 23.63 -21.31 -23.02
CA GLY A 237 22.83 -22.23 -22.20
C GLY A 237 23.16 -22.22 -20.71
N LYS A 238 24.02 -21.32 -20.24
CA LYS A 238 24.44 -21.23 -18.82
C LYS A 238 23.67 -20.15 -18.10
N THR A 239 23.13 -20.47 -16.92
CA THR A 239 22.46 -19.49 -16.06
C THR A 239 23.43 -18.38 -15.64
N VAL A 240 23.00 -17.14 -15.79
CA VAL A 240 23.69 -15.94 -15.30
C VAL A 240 22.74 -15.17 -14.38
N THR A 241 23.29 -14.62 -13.31
CA THR A 241 22.57 -13.71 -12.41
C THR A 241 23.29 -12.37 -12.40
N PHE A 242 22.54 -11.30 -12.63
CA PHE A 242 23.10 -9.94 -12.68
C PHE A 242 22.08 -8.91 -12.21
N GLN A 243 22.58 -7.81 -11.69
CA GLN A 243 21.76 -6.69 -11.26
C GLN A 243 21.65 -5.64 -12.36
N ASN A 244 20.48 -5.01 -12.45
CA ASN A 244 20.30 -3.81 -13.23
C ASN A 244 19.42 -2.80 -12.49
N LEU A 245 19.46 -1.56 -12.97
CA LEU A 245 18.72 -0.44 -12.42
C LEU A 245 17.94 0.22 -13.55
N TRP A 246 16.66 0.45 -13.30
CA TRP A 246 15.78 1.23 -14.17
C TRP A 246 15.49 2.57 -13.52
N LEU A 247 15.89 3.65 -14.19
CA LEU A 247 15.69 5.01 -13.74
C LEU A 247 14.54 5.64 -14.52
N PHE A 248 13.46 5.98 -13.84
CA PHE A 248 12.30 6.67 -14.39
C PHE A 248 12.36 8.13 -13.95
N ARG A 249 12.35 9.07 -14.89
CA ARG A 249 12.22 10.50 -14.58
C ARG A 249 10.75 10.90 -14.63
N VAL A 250 10.32 11.66 -13.64
CA VAL A 250 8.95 12.14 -13.45
C VAL A 250 8.92 13.66 -13.57
N ALA A 251 8.05 14.19 -14.43
CA ALA A 251 7.78 15.62 -14.52
C ALA A 251 6.27 15.85 -14.67
N GLY A 252 5.73 16.83 -13.93
CA GLY A 252 4.29 17.14 -13.98
C GLY A 252 3.39 15.96 -13.61
N GLY A 253 3.86 15.02 -12.77
CA GLY A 253 3.13 13.81 -12.45
C GLY A 253 3.00 12.81 -13.61
N ARG A 254 3.93 12.85 -14.58
CA ARG A 254 4.08 11.84 -15.64
C ARG A 254 5.51 11.36 -15.77
N ILE A 255 5.68 10.13 -16.24
CA ILE A 255 6.99 9.56 -16.59
C ILE A 255 7.42 10.12 -17.95
N VAL A 256 8.53 10.85 -17.97
CA VAL A 256 9.08 11.52 -19.18
C VAL A 256 10.28 10.82 -19.78
N SER A 257 11.02 10.05 -19.00
CA SER A 257 12.07 9.19 -19.54
C SER A 257 12.27 7.95 -18.68
N VAL A 258 12.73 6.88 -19.31
CA VAL A 258 13.06 5.60 -18.69
C VAL A 258 14.43 5.17 -19.19
N GLN A 259 15.35 4.85 -18.30
CA GLN A 259 16.70 4.46 -18.66
C GLN A 259 17.14 3.20 -17.94
N LEU A 260 17.66 2.23 -18.70
CA LEU A 260 18.28 1.04 -18.16
C LEU A 260 19.78 1.26 -17.94
N TYR A 261 20.25 1.01 -16.73
CA TYR A 261 21.64 0.81 -16.38
C TYR A 261 21.86 -0.67 -16.07
N ALA A 262 22.63 -1.35 -16.90
CA ALA A 262 22.92 -2.78 -16.75
C ALA A 262 24.41 -3.04 -17.00
N ASP A 263 24.97 -4.01 -16.27
CA ASP A 263 26.27 -4.57 -16.64
C ASP A 263 26.09 -5.44 -17.89
N THR A 264 26.42 -4.86 -19.05
CA THR A 264 26.23 -5.56 -20.31
C THR A 264 27.30 -6.61 -20.56
N ALA A 265 28.43 -6.61 -19.84
CA ALA A 265 29.49 -7.59 -20.04
C ALA A 265 28.97 -9.00 -19.75
N VAL A 266 28.29 -9.19 -18.61
CA VAL A 266 27.66 -10.46 -18.20
C VAL A 266 26.64 -10.96 -19.23
N THR A 267 26.02 -10.06 -19.99
CA THR A 267 25.04 -10.39 -21.03
C THR A 267 25.65 -10.69 -22.40
N THR A 268 26.89 -10.26 -22.65
CA THR A 268 27.55 -10.36 -23.97
C THR A 268 28.71 -11.35 -24.02
N SER A 269 29.33 -11.70 -22.89
CA SER A 269 30.46 -12.63 -22.85
C SER A 269 30.04 -14.03 -22.42
N GLY A 270 30.25 -15.03 -23.28
CA GLY A 270 30.44 -16.41 -22.81
C GLY A 270 31.64 -16.48 -21.86
N PRO A 271 31.71 -17.47 -20.94
CA PRO A 271 32.75 -17.50 -19.93
C PRO A 271 34.13 -17.43 -20.59
N ALA A 272 34.98 -16.55 -20.07
CA ALA A 272 36.39 -16.52 -20.44
C ALA A 272 36.95 -17.94 -20.20
N SER A 273 37.52 -18.48 -21.27
CA SER A 273 38.18 -19.80 -21.35
C SER A 273 39.25 -20.00 -20.30
#